data_AF-A0A922HV69-F1
#
_entry.id   AF-A0A922HV69-F1
#
_cell.length_a   1.000
_cell.length_b   1.000
_cell.length_c   1.000
_cell.angle_alpha   90.00
_cell.angle_beta   90.00
_cell.angle_gamma   90.00
#
_symmetry.space_group_name_H-M   'P 1'
#
loop_
_entity.id
_entity.type
_entity.pdbx_description
1 polymer ?
#
loop_
_entity_poly.entity_id
_entity_poly.type
_entity_poly.pdbx_seq_one_letter_code
_entity_poly.pdbx_strand_id
1 'polypeptide(L)'
;MGNHCCIIGCLDQGSLAYTNGNNCIANGDPNEMIDGSGSGGTTMNQMDQTTNQRCIRPFTISRISSIQLPADSRLYRDQTLLKTDNGLDIVKKHISLNSLQSFIQNELSTDLVIRTTIDHSNIETNKVIQNFYITSFGGLSLKTLKTNHINLLLNATIDLPIVDFPKIMNNSINNNNNNDQQQQQQPRQKQKQKQKKHRQQQQQQQLQQQSQQQLMMETLRIPISTKEPRTLKLYMNDVADKIHENYLKNGNTLIYCYDGSLNSVVLAIGYLIKYTDLWLSEAILHMKYTRKGFETRAANDCGNELGTFKKIIYKFAQKHGKNDLLDLSITKSTTF
;
A
#
# COMPACT_ATOMS: atom_id res chain seq x y z
N MET A 1 3.54 -14.57 -27.13
CA MET A 1 3.26 -13.29 -26.45
C MET A 1 1.85 -13.36 -25.92
N GLY A 2 1.68 -13.76 -24.66
CA GLY A 2 0.39 -14.12 -24.08
C GLY A 2 -0.30 -12.93 -23.44
N ASN A 3 -1.57 -12.72 -23.76
CA ASN A 3 -2.46 -11.77 -23.08
C ASN A 3 -2.82 -12.33 -21.69
N HIS A 4 -2.17 -11.85 -20.64
CA HIS A 4 -2.67 -12.07 -19.27
C HIS A 4 -3.63 -10.93 -18.91
N CYS A 5 -4.92 -11.18 -19.13
CA CYS A 5 -5.99 -10.39 -18.54
C CYS A 5 -6.10 -10.83 -17.06
N CYS A 6 -5.70 -9.96 -16.13
CA CYS A 6 -5.95 -10.21 -14.71
C CYS A 6 -7.42 -9.88 -14.40
N ILE A 7 -8.27 -10.90 -14.46
CA ILE A 7 -9.60 -10.85 -13.85
C ILE A 7 -9.41 -11.11 -12.36
N ILE A 8 -9.49 -10.07 -11.54
CA ILE A 8 -9.66 -10.22 -10.09
C ILE A 8 -11.15 -10.51 -9.88
N GLY A 9 -11.49 -11.78 -9.74
CA GLY A 9 -12.84 -12.19 -9.35
C GLY A 9 -13.01 -12.03 -7.85
N CYS A 10 -14.03 -11.28 -7.43
CA CYS A 10 -14.51 -11.28 -6.05
C CYS A 10 -15.10 -12.67 -5.73
N LEU A 11 -14.46 -13.40 -4.83
CA LEU A 11 -14.98 -14.61 -4.21
C LEU A 11 -15.04 -14.37 -2.72
N ASP A 12 -16.23 -14.03 -2.20
CA ASP A 12 -16.53 -14.07 -0.78
C ASP A 12 -17.49 -15.23 -0.51
N GLN A 13 -16.99 -16.23 0.23
CA GLN A 13 -17.80 -17.12 1.07
C GLN A 13 -17.43 -16.81 2.51
N GLY A 14 -18.33 -16.17 3.25
CA GLY A 14 -18.12 -15.81 4.65
C GLY A 14 -19.45 -15.64 5.37
N SER A 15 -19.89 -16.73 5.99
CA SER A 15 -21.06 -16.84 6.87
C SER A 15 -20.97 -15.83 8.03
N LEU A 16 -21.97 -14.95 8.17
CA LEU A 16 -22.17 -14.13 9.37
C LEU A 16 -23.10 -14.89 10.33
N ALA A 17 -22.51 -15.42 11.39
CA ALA A 17 -23.25 -15.84 12.57
C ALA A 17 -23.66 -14.59 13.37
N TYR A 18 -24.97 -14.38 13.49
CA TYR A 18 -25.56 -13.40 14.40
C TYR A 18 -25.42 -13.90 15.84
N THR A 19 -24.68 -13.19 16.67
CA THR A 19 -24.82 -13.29 18.14
C THR A 19 -25.57 -12.06 18.64
N ASN A 20 -26.80 -12.31 19.09
CA ASN A 20 -27.63 -11.37 19.84
C ASN A 20 -27.14 -11.31 21.29
N GLY A 21 -26.95 -10.10 21.83
CA GLY A 21 -26.76 -9.90 23.26
C GLY A 21 -26.17 -8.54 23.59
N ASN A 22 -27.00 -7.58 23.99
CA ASN A 22 -27.10 -7.21 25.41
C ASN A 22 -28.04 -6.03 25.65
N ASN A 23 -28.87 -6.24 26.66
CA ASN A 23 -29.74 -5.27 27.32
C ASN A 23 -28.95 -4.12 27.92
N CYS A 24 -29.41 -2.89 27.68
CA CYS A 24 -29.15 -1.75 28.55
C CYS A 24 -30.42 -1.45 29.33
N ILE A 25 -30.38 -1.69 30.64
CA ILE A 25 -31.40 -1.28 31.61
C ILE A 25 -31.17 0.21 31.88
N ALA A 26 -32.14 1.04 31.51
CA ALA A 26 -32.24 2.42 31.94
C ALA A 26 -33.32 2.51 33.03
N ASN A 27 -32.93 3.00 34.20
CA ASN A 27 -33.85 3.41 35.26
C ASN A 27 -34.55 4.72 34.85
N GLY A 28 -35.86 4.76 34.95
CA GLY A 28 -36.69 5.95 34.80
C GLY A 28 -38.00 5.80 35.56
N ASP A 29 -38.28 6.75 36.43
CA ASP A 29 -39.42 6.82 37.36
C ASP A 29 -40.81 6.86 36.67
N PRO A 30 -41.88 6.51 37.40
CA PRO A 30 -43.24 6.44 36.86
C PRO A 30 -43.99 7.76 37.06
N ASN A 31 -44.62 8.26 35.99
CA ASN A 31 -45.91 8.97 36.03
C ASN A 31 -46.27 9.45 34.62
N GLU A 32 -47.29 8.82 34.01
CA GLU A 32 -48.50 9.51 33.53
C GLU A 32 -49.35 8.51 32.74
N MET A 33 -50.54 8.25 33.28
CA MET A 33 -51.66 7.64 32.57
C MET A 33 -52.25 8.66 31.60
N ILE A 34 -52.34 8.32 30.30
CA ILE A 34 -53.43 8.79 29.44
C ILE A 34 -53.81 7.64 28.49
N ASP A 35 -55.05 7.18 28.64
CA ASP A 35 -55.78 6.32 27.71
C ASP A 35 -56.05 7.06 26.39
N GLY A 36 -55.81 6.39 25.26
CA GLY A 36 -56.06 6.94 23.94
C GLY A 36 -56.05 5.89 22.85
N SER A 37 -57.18 5.21 22.71
CA SER A 37 -57.52 4.29 21.61
C SER A 37 -57.43 4.97 20.24
N GLY A 38 -56.59 4.43 19.36
CA GLY A 38 -56.46 4.90 17.98
C GLY A 38 -55.90 3.82 17.07
N SER A 39 -56.79 2.99 16.53
CA SER A 39 -56.50 2.01 15.48
C SER A 39 -56.18 2.72 14.16
N GLY A 40 -54.91 2.70 13.77
CA GLY A 40 -54.43 3.21 12.47
C GLY A 40 -53.29 2.33 11.96
N GLY A 41 -53.64 1.25 11.26
CA GLY A 41 -52.68 0.33 10.64
C GLY A 41 -51.86 1.05 9.57
N THR A 42 -50.63 1.39 9.91
CA THR A 42 -49.62 1.86 8.95
C THR A 42 -48.77 0.66 8.56
N THR A 43 -49.02 0.15 7.35
CA THR A 43 -48.19 -0.85 6.68
C THR A 43 -46.75 -0.34 6.64
N MET A 44 -45.87 -0.94 7.45
CA MET A 44 -44.43 -0.78 7.31
C MET A 44 -44.05 -1.31 5.93
N ASN A 45 -43.84 -0.40 4.98
CA ASN A 45 -43.12 -0.70 3.76
C ASN A 45 -41.75 -1.24 4.18
N GLN A 46 -41.57 -2.55 4.04
CA GLN A 46 -40.28 -3.19 3.97
C GLN A 46 -39.56 -2.53 2.79
N MET A 47 -38.81 -1.47 3.08
CA MET A 47 -37.83 -0.93 2.17
C MET A 47 -36.83 -2.06 1.95
N ASP A 48 -36.96 -2.71 0.79
CA ASP A 48 -36.02 -3.68 0.29
C ASP A 48 -34.62 -3.10 0.44
N GLN A 49 -33.89 -3.59 1.44
CA GLN A 49 -32.45 -3.42 1.57
C GLN A 49 -31.81 -4.24 0.46
N THR A 50 -31.98 -3.79 -0.77
CA THR A 50 -31.15 -4.20 -1.89
C THR A 50 -29.74 -3.79 -1.50
N THR A 51 -29.00 -4.76 -0.99
CA THR A 51 -27.58 -4.65 -0.69
C THR A 51 -26.91 -4.32 -2.01
N ASN A 52 -26.73 -3.03 -2.26
CA ASN A 52 -25.96 -2.49 -3.37
C ASN A 52 -24.52 -2.94 -3.17
N GLN A 53 -24.23 -4.19 -3.52
CA GLN A 53 -22.89 -4.71 -3.64
C GLN A 53 -22.24 -3.94 -4.79
N ARG A 54 -21.55 -2.87 -4.44
CA ARG A 54 -20.74 -2.12 -5.39
C ARG A 54 -19.56 -2.99 -5.77
N CYS A 55 -19.70 -3.74 -6.85
CA CYS A 55 -18.60 -4.48 -7.45
C CYS A 55 -17.64 -3.49 -8.10
N ILE A 56 -16.34 -3.60 -7.79
CA ILE A 56 -15.31 -2.85 -8.52
C ILE A 56 -15.17 -3.50 -9.89
N ARG A 57 -15.38 -2.73 -10.96
CA ARG A 57 -15.17 -3.23 -12.31
C ARG A 57 -13.69 -3.61 -12.52
N PRO A 58 -13.40 -4.59 -13.39
CA PRO A 58 -12.03 -4.84 -13.84
C PRO A 58 -11.41 -3.55 -14.40
N PHE A 59 -10.13 -3.34 -14.10
CA PHE A 59 -9.38 -2.16 -14.50
C PHE A 59 -8.01 -2.56 -15.06
N THR A 60 -7.38 -1.66 -15.80
CA THR A 60 -6.10 -1.87 -16.46
C THR A 60 -5.09 -0.83 -16.00
N ILE A 61 -3.83 -1.26 -15.89
CA ILE A 61 -2.71 -0.33 -15.67
C ILE A 61 -2.37 0.32 -17.00
N SER A 62 -2.16 1.62 -16.97
CA SER A 62 -1.80 2.44 -18.12
C SER A 62 -0.55 1.89 -18.81
N ARG A 63 -0.58 1.88 -20.14
CA ARG A 63 0.52 1.42 -20.99
C ARG A 63 1.50 2.53 -21.37
N ILE A 64 1.41 3.70 -20.74
CA ILE A 64 2.36 4.80 -20.98
C ILE A 64 3.77 4.25 -20.74
N SER A 65 4.56 4.22 -21.81
CA SER A 65 5.78 3.40 -21.91
C SER A 65 7.04 4.11 -21.44
N SER A 66 7.00 5.43 -21.25
CA SER A 66 8.16 6.22 -20.88
C SER A 66 7.78 7.28 -19.84
N ILE A 67 7.96 6.92 -18.58
CA ILE A 67 7.95 7.87 -17.47
C ILE A 67 9.30 7.75 -16.79
N GLN A 68 9.99 8.88 -16.70
CA GLN A 68 11.21 9.03 -15.94
C GLN A 68 11.02 10.24 -15.06
N LEU A 69 11.09 10.03 -13.75
CA LEU A 69 10.99 11.14 -12.82
C LEU A 69 12.21 12.06 -13.02
N PRO A 70 12.03 13.38 -13.19
CA PRO A 70 13.15 14.30 -13.32
C PRO A 70 14.11 14.21 -12.14
N ALA A 71 15.42 14.31 -12.40
CA ALA A 71 16.44 14.23 -11.35
C ALA A 71 16.34 15.37 -10.33
N ASP A 72 15.77 16.51 -10.73
CA ASP A 72 15.48 17.68 -9.90
C ASP A 72 14.08 17.64 -9.28
N SER A 73 13.33 16.54 -9.44
CA SER A 73 12.02 16.37 -8.82
C SER A 73 12.11 16.55 -7.30
N ARG A 74 11.00 17.01 -6.72
CA ARG A 74 10.94 17.27 -5.28
C ARG A 74 11.21 16.01 -4.49
N LEU A 75 10.72 14.87 -4.99
CA LEU A 75 10.96 13.57 -4.37
C LEU A 75 12.45 13.28 -4.18
N TYR A 76 13.34 13.66 -5.11
CA TYR A 76 14.78 13.46 -4.95
C TYR A 76 15.46 14.56 -4.15
N ARG A 77 15.19 15.81 -4.49
CA ARG A 77 15.82 16.96 -3.83
C ARG A 77 15.54 16.99 -2.33
N ASP A 78 14.34 16.57 -1.93
CA ASP A 78 13.88 16.76 -0.57
C ASP A 78 14.31 15.61 0.38
N GLN A 79 15.05 14.61 -0.12
CA GLN A 79 15.63 13.55 0.72
C GLN A 79 16.63 14.11 1.76
N THR A 80 17.22 15.27 1.49
CA THR A 80 18.19 15.91 2.40
C THR A 80 17.56 16.96 3.31
N LEU A 81 16.25 17.22 3.23
CA LEU A 81 15.59 18.24 4.07
C LEU A 81 15.70 17.91 5.56
N LEU A 82 15.93 18.94 6.36
CA LEU A 82 15.93 18.87 7.82
C LEU A 82 14.58 19.27 8.42
N LYS A 83 13.85 20.16 7.74
CA LYS A 83 12.56 20.69 8.16
C LYS A 83 11.61 20.80 6.98
N THR A 84 10.31 20.74 7.24
CA THR A 84 9.27 21.08 6.25
C THR A 84 9.17 22.59 6.04
N ASP A 85 8.38 23.01 5.05
CA ASP A 85 8.14 24.43 4.76
C ASP A 85 7.50 25.19 5.94
N ASN A 86 6.76 24.52 6.86
CA ASN A 86 6.25 25.16 8.08
C ASN A 86 7.08 24.84 9.33
N GLY A 87 8.31 24.34 9.14
CA GLY A 87 9.30 24.21 10.21
C GLY A 87 9.20 22.94 11.05
N LEU A 88 8.41 21.94 10.66
CA LEU A 88 8.41 20.63 11.34
C LEU A 88 9.71 19.89 11.09
N ASP A 89 10.32 19.37 12.14
CA ASP A 89 11.55 18.57 12.04
C ASP A 89 11.32 17.24 11.32
N ILE A 90 12.21 16.90 10.41
CA ILE A 90 12.20 15.62 9.69
C ILE A 90 13.17 14.67 10.39
N VAL A 91 12.68 13.51 10.82
CA VAL A 91 13.46 12.54 11.61
C VAL A 91 14.52 11.86 10.74
N LYS A 92 15.75 12.39 10.67
CA LYS A 92 16.86 11.80 9.89
C LYS A 92 17.47 10.52 10.48
N LYS A 93 16.87 9.95 11.53
CA LYS A 93 17.36 8.71 12.12
C LYS A 93 17.26 7.59 11.08
N HIS A 94 18.33 6.82 10.99
CA HIS A 94 18.38 5.57 10.24
C HIS A 94 18.29 4.42 11.24
N ILE A 95 17.53 3.39 10.91
CA ILE A 95 17.44 2.17 11.71
C ILE A 95 17.70 0.97 10.83
N SER A 96 18.51 0.02 11.31
CA SER A 96 18.62 -1.25 10.61
C SER A 96 17.30 -2.01 10.70
N LEU A 97 16.94 -2.75 9.65
CA LEU A 97 15.75 -3.60 9.69
C LEU A 97 15.76 -4.61 10.85
N ASN A 98 16.94 -5.10 11.25
CA ASN A 98 17.09 -6.03 12.38
C ASN A 98 16.77 -5.36 13.72
N SER A 99 16.96 -4.04 13.82
CA SER A 99 16.65 -3.23 15.01
C SER A 99 15.24 -2.66 14.99
N LEU A 100 14.46 -2.91 13.92
CA LEU A 100 13.13 -2.31 13.76
C LEU A 100 12.18 -2.73 14.89
N GLN A 101 12.18 -4.01 15.26
CA GLN A 101 11.28 -4.52 16.30
C GLN A 101 11.59 -3.93 17.67
N SER A 102 12.87 -3.83 18.04
CA SER A 102 13.27 -3.19 19.31
C SER A 102 13.01 -1.68 19.28
N PHE A 103 13.18 -1.01 18.14
CA PHE A 103 12.81 0.39 17.97
C PHE A 103 11.31 0.60 18.19
N ILE A 104 10.45 -0.24 17.60
CA ILE A 104 9.00 -0.19 17.81
C ILE A 104 8.64 -0.42 19.27
N GLN A 105 9.28 -1.38 19.94
CA GLN A 105 8.99 -1.67 21.34
C GLN A 105 9.44 -0.56 22.30
N ASN A 106 10.57 0.10 22.03
CA ASN A 106 11.18 1.04 22.98
C ASN A 106 10.78 2.51 22.74
N GLU A 107 10.82 2.96 21.48
CA GLU A 107 10.74 4.40 21.14
C GLU A 107 9.32 4.81 20.77
N LEU A 108 8.57 3.90 20.17
CA LEU A 108 7.20 4.14 19.76
C LEU A 108 6.22 3.90 20.93
N SER A 109 6.58 3.07 21.91
CA SER A 109 5.74 2.76 23.08
C SER A 109 5.45 3.92 24.03
N THR A 110 6.24 4.99 24.00
CA THR A 110 6.10 6.14 24.91
C THR A 110 5.00 7.11 24.47
N ASP A 111 4.67 7.12 23.18
CA ASP A 111 3.58 7.93 22.66
C ASP A 111 2.27 7.12 22.76
N LEU A 112 1.38 7.47 23.69
CA LEU A 112 0.19 6.66 23.99
C LEU A 112 -0.74 6.51 22.77
N VAL A 113 -0.70 7.49 21.85
CA VAL A 113 -1.45 7.52 20.58
C VAL A 113 -0.97 6.43 19.61
N ILE A 114 0.28 6.00 19.75
CA ILE A 114 0.90 5.00 18.91
C ILE A 114 0.47 3.58 19.33
N ARG A 115 0.40 3.32 20.65
CA ARG A 115 0.02 2.00 21.17
C ARG A 115 -1.39 1.55 20.75
N THR A 116 -2.32 2.48 20.62
CA THR A 116 -3.70 2.18 20.20
C THR A 116 -3.86 2.02 18.70
N THR A 117 -2.82 2.34 17.90
CA THR A 117 -2.94 2.47 16.44
C THR A 117 -2.10 1.49 15.66
N ILE A 118 -1.07 0.90 16.28
CA ILE A 118 -0.54 -0.38 15.85
C ILE A 118 -1.50 -1.48 16.33
N ASP A 119 -2.75 -1.39 15.89
CA ASP A 119 -3.66 -2.51 15.99
C ASP A 119 -3.05 -3.64 15.14
N HIS A 120 -2.85 -4.82 15.74
CA HIS A 120 -2.16 -5.94 15.10
C HIS A 120 -2.79 -6.34 13.75
N SER A 121 -4.05 -5.95 13.55
CA SER A 121 -4.82 -6.07 12.30
C SER A 121 -4.14 -5.42 11.09
N ASN A 122 -3.30 -4.40 11.29
CA ASN A 122 -2.68 -3.61 10.24
C ASN A 122 -1.20 -3.92 10.00
N ILE A 123 -0.67 -5.03 10.52
CA ILE A 123 0.73 -5.42 10.27
C ILE A 123 0.88 -6.11 8.90
N GLU A 124 -0.22 -6.59 8.33
CA GLU A 124 -0.20 -7.30 7.05
C GLU A 124 0.20 -6.38 5.89
N THR A 125 0.98 -6.94 4.96
CA THR A 125 1.29 -6.31 3.68
C THR A 125 0.24 -6.71 2.66
N ASN A 126 -0.51 -5.73 2.19
CA ASN A 126 -1.57 -5.95 1.20
C ASN A 126 -1.05 -5.58 -0.20
N LYS A 127 -1.39 -6.40 -1.19
CA LYS A 127 -1.12 -6.09 -2.60
C LYS A 127 -2.19 -5.12 -3.08
N VAL A 128 -1.80 -3.89 -3.41
CA VAL A 128 -2.68 -2.87 -3.97
C VAL A 128 -3.07 -3.25 -5.39
N ILE A 129 -2.07 -3.41 -6.25
CA ILE A 129 -2.24 -3.93 -7.62
C ILE A 129 -0.97 -4.70 -8.02
N GLN A 130 -0.85 -5.09 -9.28
CA GLN A 130 0.36 -5.75 -9.78
C GLN A 130 1.61 -4.90 -9.48
N ASN A 131 2.59 -5.50 -8.80
CA ASN A 131 3.86 -4.91 -8.39
C ASN A 131 3.76 -3.69 -7.45
N PHE A 132 2.63 -3.46 -6.79
CA PHE A 132 2.47 -2.36 -5.83
C PHE A 132 1.81 -2.85 -4.55
N TYR A 133 2.49 -2.62 -3.42
CA TYR A 133 2.15 -3.14 -2.12
C TYR A 133 2.07 -2.01 -1.09
N ILE A 134 1.27 -2.20 -0.06
CA ILE A 134 1.11 -1.29 1.07
C ILE A 134 1.28 -2.04 2.39
N THR A 135 1.90 -1.41 3.38
CA THR A 135 2.01 -1.97 4.73
C THR A 135 2.09 -0.88 5.80
N SER A 136 2.03 -1.25 7.07
CA SER A 136 2.37 -0.38 8.20
C SER A 136 3.87 -0.44 8.49
N PHE A 137 4.37 0.49 9.31
CA PHE A 137 5.76 0.47 9.74
C PHE A 137 6.10 -0.83 10.49
N GLY A 138 5.19 -1.33 11.33
CA GLY A 138 5.33 -2.61 12.01
C GLY A 138 5.26 -3.83 11.09
N GLY A 139 4.68 -3.68 9.90
CA GLY A 139 4.62 -4.73 8.87
C GLY A 139 5.87 -4.87 8.02
N LEU A 140 6.86 -4.00 8.19
CA LEU A 140 8.14 -4.13 7.51
C LEU A 140 8.93 -5.30 8.09
N SER A 141 9.25 -6.28 7.24
CA SER A 141 10.10 -7.42 7.62
C SER A 141 10.96 -7.88 6.46
N LEU A 142 12.10 -8.50 6.77
CA LEU A 142 13.00 -9.02 5.74
C LEU A 142 12.31 -10.09 4.90
N LYS A 143 11.44 -10.87 5.54
CA LYS A 143 10.61 -11.90 4.90
C LYS A 143 9.68 -11.24 3.88
N THR A 144 8.91 -10.23 4.27
CA THR A 144 8.00 -9.50 3.37
C THR A 144 8.72 -8.95 2.15
N LEU A 145 9.85 -8.29 2.35
CA LEU A 145 10.61 -7.65 1.26
C LEU A 145 11.19 -8.67 0.28
N LYS A 146 11.72 -9.79 0.80
CA LYS A 146 12.26 -10.88 -0.02
C LYS A 146 11.15 -11.62 -0.77
N THR A 147 10.08 -12.00 -0.07
CA THR A 147 8.96 -12.76 -0.66
C THR A 147 8.25 -11.98 -1.76
N ASN A 148 8.11 -10.65 -1.61
CA ASN A 148 7.48 -9.80 -2.62
C ASN A 148 8.49 -9.17 -3.59
N HIS A 149 9.77 -9.55 -3.53
CA HIS A 149 10.84 -9.01 -4.38
C HIS A 149 10.84 -7.48 -4.47
N ILE A 150 10.68 -6.81 -3.33
CA ILE A 150 10.61 -5.35 -3.26
C ILE A 150 11.97 -4.74 -3.64
N ASN A 151 11.97 -3.82 -4.61
CA ASN A 151 13.16 -3.09 -5.04
C ASN A 151 13.01 -1.56 -4.88
N LEU A 152 11.80 -1.07 -4.60
CA LEU A 152 11.54 0.33 -4.25
C LEU A 152 10.71 0.39 -2.96
N LEU A 153 11.23 1.08 -1.97
CA LEU A 153 10.56 1.32 -0.69
C LEU A 153 10.27 2.80 -0.51
N LEU A 154 9.02 3.13 -0.20
CA LEU A 154 8.55 4.50 -0.01
C LEU A 154 8.07 4.70 1.43
N ASN A 155 8.74 5.59 2.18
CA ASN A 155 8.34 6.00 3.53
C ASN A 155 7.44 7.25 3.46
N ALA A 156 6.14 7.10 3.66
CA ALA A 156 5.15 8.16 3.53
C ALA A 156 4.91 8.98 4.82
N THR A 157 5.96 9.32 5.55
CA THR A 157 5.87 10.21 6.72
C THR A 157 7.19 10.92 7.03
N ILE A 158 7.09 12.10 7.65
CA ILE A 158 8.23 12.86 8.19
C ILE A 158 8.77 12.28 9.51
N ASP A 159 7.91 11.62 10.29
CA ASP A 159 8.16 11.30 11.70
C ASP A 159 8.88 9.95 11.90
N LEU A 160 8.85 9.08 10.89
CA LEU A 160 9.50 7.77 10.98
C LEU A 160 10.95 7.81 10.48
N PRO A 161 11.84 7.02 11.10
CA PRO A 161 13.19 6.84 10.60
C PRO A 161 13.19 6.18 9.21
N ILE A 162 14.28 6.38 8.46
CA ILE A 162 14.55 5.57 7.28
C ILE A 162 15.02 4.19 7.74
N VAL A 163 14.46 3.14 7.14
CA VAL A 163 14.89 1.77 7.40
C VAL A 163 16.00 1.42 6.43
N ASP A 164 17.16 1.09 6.98
CA ASP A 164 18.30 0.59 6.24
C ASP A 164 18.19 -0.93 6.11
N PHE A 165 18.39 -1.39 4.87
CA PHE A 165 18.37 -2.81 4.55
C PHE A 165 19.79 -3.35 4.53
N PRO A 166 20.05 -4.49 5.19
CA PRO A 166 21.31 -5.16 5.01
C PRO A 166 21.46 -5.45 3.52
N LYS A 167 22.55 -4.97 2.92
CA LYS A 167 22.93 -5.40 1.57
C LYS A 167 22.91 -6.91 1.60
N ILE A 168 22.02 -7.52 0.82
CA ILE A 168 21.92 -8.97 0.74
C ILE A 168 23.22 -9.41 0.07
N MET A 169 24.26 -9.66 0.87
CA MET A 169 25.43 -10.34 0.37
C MET A 169 24.93 -11.72 0.00
N ASN A 170 24.93 -12.03 -1.30
CA ASN A 170 24.78 -13.39 -1.76
C ASN A 170 25.92 -14.17 -1.11
N ASN A 171 25.63 -14.85 0.00
CA ASN A 171 26.50 -15.87 0.53
C ASN A 171 26.65 -16.88 -0.59
N SER A 172 27.74 -16.78 -1.33
CA SER A 172 28.17 -17.76 -2.32
C SER A 172 28.03 -19.11 -1.65
N ILE A 173 27.10 -19.91 -2.17
CA ILE A 173 26.97 -21.31 -1.82
C ILE A 173 28.33 -21.91 -2.20
N ASN A 174 29.21 -22.08 -1.21
CA ASN A 174 30.47 -22.78 -1.36
C ASN A 174 30.13 -24.25 -1.62
N ASN A 175 29.85 -24.56 -2.89
CA ASN A 175 29.80 -25.92 -3.39
C ASN A 175 31.24 -26.44 -3.45
N ASN A 176 31.76 -26.89 -2.31
CA ASN A 176 32.95 -27.73 -2.23
C ASN A 176 32.61 -29.10 -2.82
N ASN A 177 32.62 -29.20 -4.15
CA ASN A 177 32.58 -30.48 -4.85
C ASN A 177 34.02 -30.99 -5.04
N ASN A 178 34.48 -31.76 -4.06
CA ASN A 178 35.62 -32.67 -4.23
C ASN A 178 35.19 -33.80 -5.17
N ASN A 179 35.65 -33.78 -6.42
CA ASN A 179 35.49 -34.88 -7.37
C ASN A 179 36.84 -35.17 -8.03
N ASP A 180 37.74 -35.80 -7.26
CA ASP A 180 38.94 -36.45 -7.76
C ASP A 180 38.75 -37.97 -7.76
N GLN A 181 38.16 -38.51 -8.82
CA GLN A 181 38.39 -39.90 -9.23
C GLN A 181 38.40 -39.98 -10.76
N GLN A 182 39.60 -40.14 -11.32
CA GLN A 182 39.80 -40.40 -12.75
C GLN A 182 39.82 -41.91 -13.00
N GLN A 183 38.84 -42.41 -13.77
CA GLN A 183 38.92 -43.70 -14.45
C GLN A 183 39.26 -43.47 -15.93
N GLN A 184 40.18 -44.30 -16.44
CA GLN A 184 40.62 -44.33 -17.84
C GLN A 184 39.48 -44.80 -18.76
N GLN A 185 38.98 -43.91 -19.61
CA GLN A 185 38.03 -44.25 -20.69
C GLN A 185 38.46 -43.69 -22.06
N GLN A 186 38.04 -44.44 -23.08
CA GLN A 186 38.43 -44.39 -24.49
C GLN A 186 38.20 -43.03 -25.20
N PRO A 187 39.02 -42.69 -26.22
CA PRO A 187 39.09 -41.35 -26.81
C PRO A 187 37.80 -40.84 -27.50
N ARG A 188 36.89 -41.72 -27.96
CA ARG A 188 35.64 -41.28 -28.62
C ARG A 188 34.55 -40.77 -27.66
N GLN A 189 34.56 -41.17 -26.39
CA GLN A 189 33.59 -40.66 -25.41
C GLN A 189 33.97 -39.28 -24.85
N LYS A 190 35.26 -38.93 -24.88
CA LYS A 190 35.77 -37.64 -24.37
C LYS A 190 35.21 -36.43 -25.13
N GLN A 191 34.94 -36.54 -26.42
CA GLN A 191 34.47 -35.41 -27.22
C GLN A 191 33.00 -35.04 -26.91
N LYS A 192 32.11 -36.03 -26.73
CA LYS A 192 30.72 -35.80 -26.32
C LYS A 192 30.63 -35.26 -24.90
N GLN A 193 31.46 -35.73 -23.97
CA GLN A 193 31.53 -35.19 -22.61
C GLN A 193 31.99 -33.72 -22.60
N LYS A 194 32.99 -33.36 -23.42
CA LYS A 194 33.49 -31.98 -23.50
C LYS A 194 32.39 -31.01 -23.98
N GLN A 195 31.61 -31.41 -24.99
CA GLN A 195 30.52 -30.59 -25.51
C GLN A 195 29.36 -30.45 -24.50
N LYS A 196 29.02 -31.52 -23.78
CA LYS A 196 27.99 -31.48 -22.73
C LYS A 196 28.42 -30.57 -21.56
N LYS A 197 29.69 -30.66 -21.15
CA LYS A 197 30.26 -29.80 -20.10
C LYS A 197 30.24 -28.33 -20.50
N HIS A 198 30.54 -28.03 -21.77
CA HIS A 198 30.52 -26.64 -22.26
C HIS A 198 29.10 -26.05 -22.30
N ARG A 199 28.11 -26.82 -22.78
CA ARG A 199 26.69 -26.40 -22.74
C ARG A 199 26.20 -26.17 -21.32
N GLN A 200 26.57 -27.04 -20.38
CA GLN A 200 26.17 -26.93 -18.98
C GLN A 200 26.81 -25.70 -18.31
N GLN A 201 28.07 -25.38 -18.65
CA GLN A 201 28.76 -24.19 -18.18
C GLN A 201 28.14 -22.90 -18.75
N GLN A 202 27.73 -22.89 -20.03
CA GLN A 202 27.02 -21.74 -20.63
C GLN A 202 25.66 -21.49 -19.98
N GLN A 203 24.88 -22.55 -19.70
CA GLN A 203 23.61 -22.41 -18.98
C GLN A 203 23.82 -21.88 -17.55
N GLN A 204 24.85 -22.36 -16.84
CA GLN A 204 25.17 -21.83 -15.51
C GLN A 204 25.60 -20.36 -15.56
N GLN A 205 26.37 -19.93 -16.57
CA GLN A 205 26.75 -18.52 -16.73
C GLN A 205 25.55 -17.62 -17.03
N GLN A 206 24.60 -18.06 -17.87
CA GLN A 206 23.36 -17.28 -18.10
C GLN A 206 22.51 -17.16 -16.83
N LEU A 207 22.38 -18.23 -16.05
CA LEU A 207 21.65 -18.20 -14.77
C LEU A 207 22.37 -17.32 -13.72
N GLN A 208 23.70 -17.32 -13.69
CA GLN A 208 24.48 -16.42 -12.83
C GLN A 208 24.36 -14.95 -13.23
N GLN A 209 24.35 -14.65 -14.53
CA GLN A 209 24.16 -13.26 -14.99
C GLN A 209 22.75 -12.74 -14.67
N GLN A 210 21.74 -13.60 -14.72
CA GLN A 210 20.38 -13.24 -14.29
C GLN A 210 20.26 -13.08 -12.77
N SER A 211 21.00 -13.86 -11.97
CA SER A 211 20.97 -13.73 -10.50
C SER A 211 21.79 -12.56 -9.95
N GLN A 212 22.75 -12.05 -10.72
CA GLN A 212 23.57 -10.89 -10.35
C GLN A 212 22.91 -9.53 -10.60
N GLN A 213 21.77 -9.46 -11.29
CA GLN A 213 20.91 -8.26 -11.27
C GLN A 213 20.13 -8.18 -9.95
N GLN A 214 20.85 -8.31 -8.84
CA GLN A 214 20.31 -8.10 -7.52
C GLN A 214 20.01 -6.61 -7.40
N LEU A 215 18.76 -6.27 -7.68
CA LEU A 215 18.28 -4.89 -7.67
C LEU A 215 18.61 -4.28 -6.31
N MET A 216 19.48 -3.28 -6.33
CA MET A 216 19.68 -2.41 -5.18
C MET A 216 18.31 -1.87 -4.79
N MET A 217 17.89 -2.16 -3.55
CA MET A 217 16.64 -1.61 -3.03
C MET A 217 16.82 -0.10 -2.88
N GLU A 218 16.03 0.66 -3.62
CA GLU A 218 15.96 2.12 -3.49
C GLU A 218 14.97 2.45 -2.37
N THR A 219 15.39 3.27 -1.40
CA THR A 219 14.50 3.75 -0.33
C THR A 219 14.38 5.26 -0.42
N LEU A 220 13.15 5.76 -0.50
CA LEU A 220 12.84 7.19 -0.55
C LEU A 220 11.88 7.58 0.56
N ARG A 221 12.13 8.73 1.18
CA ARG A 221 11.20 9.37 2.12
C ARG A 221 10.31 10.36 1.39
N ILE A 222 9.04 10.40 1.77
CA ILE A 222 8.06 11.36 1.28
C ILE A 222 7.63 12.19 2.49
N PRO A 223 8.08 13.45 2.62
CA PRO A 223 7.89 14.25 3.82
C PRO A 223 6.45 14.80 3.88
N ILE A 224 5.50 13.91 4.14
CA ILE A 224 4.09 14.23 4.34
C ILE A 224 3.76 14.17 5.82
N SER A 225 3.03 15.17 6.30
CA SER A 225 2.46 15.22 7.64
C SER A 225 0.95 15.41 7.58
N THR A 226 0.23 14.76 8.48
CA THR A 226 -1.21 15.00 8.68
C THR A 226 -1.48 16.41 9.20
N LYS A 227 -0.50 17.03 9.89
CA LYS A 227 -0.53 18.42 10.36
C LYS A 227 -0.38 19.42 9.20
N GLU A 228 0.23 19.00 8.09
CA GLU A 228 0.54 19.85 6.95
C GLU A 228 0.00 19.22 5.65
N PRO A 229 -1.32 19.12 5.46
CA PRO A 229 -1.88 18.36 4.35
C PRO A 229 -1.43 18.90 2.98
N ARG A 230 -1.06 20.18 2.89
CA ARG A 230 -0.51 20.81 1.67
C ARG A 230 0.74 20.10 1.14
N THR A 231 1.55 19.47 1.99
CA THR A 231 2.72 18.69 1.58
C THR A 231 2.35 17.53 0.64
N LEU A 232 1.20 16.88 0.86
CA LEU A 232 0.70 15.84 -0.03
C LEU A 232 0.55 16.34 -1.46
N LYS A 233 0.03 17.56 -1.66
CA LYS A 233 -0.16 18.15 -2.99
C LYS A 233 1.16 18.26 -3.75
N LEU A 234 2.28 18.47 -3.05
CA LEU A 234 3.60 18.61 -3.65
C LEU A 234 4.15 17.28 -4.16
N TYR A 235 3.90 16.18 -3.45
CA TYR A 235 4.52 14.89 -3.76
C TYR A 235 3.62 13.91 -4.51
N MET A 236 2.29 14.08 -4.47
CA MET A 236 1.38 13.04 -4.98
C MET A 236 1.60 12.72 -6.47
N ASN A 237 1.93 13.73 -7.28
CA ASN A 237 2.26 13.52 -8.69
C ASN A 237 3.59 12.76 -8.86
N ASP A 238 4.65 13.23 -8.22
CA ASP A 238 6.00 12.66 -8.34
C ASP A 238 6.07 11.23 -7.79
N VAL A 239 5.35 10.95 -6.71
CA VAL A 239 5.25 9.61 -6.12
C VAL A 239 4.52 8.66 -7.06
N ALA A 240 3.40 9.08 -7.65
CA ALA A 240 2.70 8.27 -8.64
C ALA A 240 3.61 7.97 -9.85
N ASP A 241 4.37 8.97 -10.32
CA ASP A 241 5.33 8.81 -11.41
C ASP A 241 6.45 7.84 -11.05
N LYS A 242 6.98 7.93 -9.83
CA LYS A 242 8.02 7.02 -9.35
C LYS A 242 7.54 5.58 -9.20
N ILE A 243 6.32 5.36 -8.70
CA ILE A 243 5.71 4.03 -8.62
C ILE A 243 5.56 3.44 -10.02
N HIS A 244 5.03 4.22 -10.98
CA HIS A 244 4.83 3.76 -12.35
C HIS A 244 6.14 3.52 -13.09
N GLU A 245 7.14 4.38 -12.90
CA GLU A 245 8.49 4.18 -13.43
C GLU A 245 9.08 2.85 -12.96
N ASN A 246 8.93 2.52 -11.67
CA ASN A 246 9.40 1.23 -11.15
C ASN A 246 8.59 0.05 -11.71
N TYR A 247 7.27 0.21 -11.88
CA TYR A 247 6.40 -0.78 -12.52
C TYR A 247 6.84 -1.08 -13.97
N LEU A 248 7.17 -0.04 -14.77
CA LEU A 248 7.66 -0.21 -16.14
C LEU A 248 8.99 -0.96 -16.23
N LYS A 249 9.80 -0.90 -15.16
CA LYS A 249 11.05 -1.68 -15.02
C LYS A 249 10.81 -3.08 -14.47
N ASN A 250 9.55 -3.52 -14.36
CA ASN A 250 9.12 -4.77 -13.73
C ASN A 250 9.58 -4.89 -12.26
N GLY A 251 9.77 -3.76 -11.59
CA GLY A 251 10.10 -3.67 -10.17
C GLY A 251 8.85 -3.74 -9.29
N ASN A 252 9.03 -4.07 -8.01
CA ASN A 252 7.97 -4.09 -7.01
C ASN A 252 8.16 -2.96 -6.00
N THR A 253 7.12 -2.14 -5.86
CA THR A 253 7.09 -1.00 -4.94
C THR A 253 6.33 -1.36 -3.68
N LEU A 254 6.91 -1.05 -2.52
CA LEU A 254 6.22 -1.10 -1.22
C LEU A 254 6.15 0.30 -0.65
N ILE A 255 4.94 0.78 -0.34
CA ILE A 255 4.75 2.02 0.41
C ILE A 255 4.30 1.72 1.83
N TYR A 256 4.87 2.45 2.79
CA TYR A 256 4.46 2.35 4.18
C TYR A 256 4.31 3.73 4.81
N CYS A 257 3.47 3.82 5.82
CA CYS A 257 3.46 4.94 6.75
C CYS A 257 3.42 4.38 8.17
N TYR A 258 2.87 5.13 9.12
CA TYR A 258 2.73 4.72 10.50
C TYR A 258 1.96 3.39 10.68
N ASP A 259 0.67 3.42 10.41
CA ASP A 259 -0.27 2.29 10.50
C ASP A 259 -0.63 1.72 9.12
N GLY A 260 -0.07 2.28 8.06
CA GLY A 260 -0.39 1.89 6.69
C GLY A 260 -1.83 2.24 6.29
N SER A 261 -2.46 3.25 6.91
CA SER A 261 -3.87 3.60 6.68
C SER A 261 -4.09 4.92 5.95
N LEU A 262 -3.42 6.01 6.33
CA LEU A 262 -3.77 7.34 5.80
C LEU A 262 -2.82 7.81 4.70
N ASN A 263 -1.60 8.26 5.04
CA ASN A 263 -0.67 8.85 4.05
C ASN A 263 -0.33 7.88 2.91
N SER A 264 -0.06 6.61 3.22
CA SER A 264 0.27 5.60 2.22
C SER A 264 -0.92 5.26 1.32
N VAL A 265 -2.14 5.17 1.87
CA VAL A 265 -3.36 4.92 1.09
C VAL A 265 -3.68 6.09 0.17
N VAL A 266 -3.57 7.33 0.67
CA VAL A 266 -3.86 8.51 -0.15
C VAL A 266 -2.89 8.62 -1.34
N LEU A 267 -1.61 8.30 -1.14
CA LEU A 267 -0.65 8.22 -2.25
C LEU A 267 -0.97 7.06 -3.20
N ALA A 268 -1.42 5.91 -2.69
CA ALA A 268 -1.87 4.79 -3.51
C ALA A 268 -3.10 5.17 -4.37
N ILE A 269 -4.07 5.90 -3.80
CA ILE A 269 -5.20 6.47 -4.54
C ILE A 269 -4.72 7.41 -5.65
N GLY A 270 -3.74 8.29 -5.37
CA GLY A 270 -3.14 9.16 -6.37
C GLY A 270 -2.53 8.38 -7.55
N TYR A 271 -1.84 7.28 -7.27
CA TYR A 271 -1.31 6.37 -8.29
C TYR A 271 -2.43 5.69 -9.10
N LEU A 272 -3.47 5.14 -8.45
CA LEU A 272 -4.61 4.52 -9.12
C LEU A 272 -5.31 5.53 -10.06
N ILE A 273 -5.60 6.74 -9.58
CA ILE A 273 -6.20 7.80 -10.40
C ILE A 273 -5.32 8.14 -11.59
N LYS A 274 -4.00 8.25 -11.43
CA LYS A 274 -3.12 8.69 -12.52
C LYS A 274 -2.85 7.59 -13.55
N TYR A 275 -2.66 6.35 -13.10
CA TYR A 275 -2.08 5.27 -13.90
C TYR A 275 -2.93 4.03 -14.06
N THR A 276 -4.17 4.00 -13.56
CA THR A 276 -5.16 3.00 -14.00
C THR A 276 -6.27 3.69 -14.79
N ASP A 277 -7.37 3.00 -15.09
CA ASP A 277 -8.60 3.60 -15.61
C ASP A 277 -9.65 3.82 -14.50
N LEU A 278 -9.30 3.66 -13.22
CA LEU A 278 -10.22 3.90 -12.10
C LEU A 278 -10.55 5.39 -11.92
N TRP A 279 -11.82 5.65 -11.59
CA TRP A 279 -12.30 6.96 -11.14
C TRP A 279 -12.03 7.15 -9.64
N LEU A 280 -12.21 8.35 -9.11
CA LEU A 280 -11.96 8.64 -7.70
C LEU A 280 -12.77 7.73 -6.77
N SER A 281 -14.08 7.57 -7.01
CA SER A 281 -14.92 6.73 -6.17
C SER A 281 -14.48 5.26 -6.20
N GLU A 282 -14.10 4.75 -7.36
CA GLU A 282 -13.63 3.38 -7.56
C GLU A 282 -12.26 3.15 -6.93
N ALA A 283 -11.34 4.12 -7.01
CA ALA A 283 -10.03 4.05 -6.37
C ALA A 283 -10.14 4.04 -4.84
N ILE A 284 -11.05 4.84 -4.27
CA ILE A 284 -11.36 4.82 -2.83
C ILE A 284 -11.93 3.45 -2.45
N LEU A 285 -12.92 2.96 -3.20
CA LEU A 285 -13.54 1.66 -2.96
C LEU A 285 -12.51 0.51 -3.04
N HIS A 286 -11.63 0.54 -4.04
CA HIS A 286 -10.53 -0.41 -4.19
C HIS A 286 -9.62 -0.44 -2.96
N MET A 287 -9.27 0.73 -2.42
CA MET A 287 -8.45 0.80 -1.22
C MET A 287 -9.16 0.31 0.04
N LYS A 288 -10.48 0.54 0.16
CA LYS A 288 -11.28 0.00 1.26
C LYS A 288 -11.25 -1.53 1.31
N TYR A 289 -11.43 -2.19 0.16
CA TYR A 289 -11.36 -3.64 0.06
C TYR A 289 -9.94 -4.17 0.23
N THR A 290 -8.94 -3.41 -0.21
CA THR A 290 -7.54 -3.84 -0.13
C THR A 290 -6.97 -3.73 1.28
N ARG A 291 -7.36 -2.69 2.03
CA ARG A 291 -6.73 -2.34 3.31
C ARG A 291 -7.77 -2.16 4.40
N LYS A 292 -7.89 -3.18 5.25
CA LYS A 292 -8.72 -3.12 6.47
C LYS A 292 -8.29 -1.92 7.32
N GLY A 293 -9.25 -1.27 7.98
CA GLY A 293 -8.99 -0.12 8.86
C GLY A 293 -8.84 1.24 8.17
N PHE A 294 -8.88 1.31 6.84
CA PHE A 294 -8.97 2.60 6.13
C PHE A 294 -10.29 3.36 6.44
N GLU A 295 -11.36 2.64 6.80
CA GLU A 295 -12.68 3.22 7.09
C GLU A 295 -12.87 3.66 8.56
N THR A 296 -12.19 3.01 9.51
CA THR A 296 -12.60 3.00 10.93
C THR A 296 -12.24 4.25 11.72
N ARG A 297 -11.46 5.18 11.17
CA ARG A 297 -11.06 6.42 11.88
C ARG A 297 -11.95 7.63 11.58
N ALA A 298 -12.80 7.55 10.56
CA ALA A 298 -13.72 8.64 10.20
C ALA A 298 -15.10 8.52 10.88
N ALA A 299 -15.36 7.45 11.63
CA ALA A 299 -16.69 7.15 12.17
C ALA A 299 -17.19 8.17 13.22
N ASN A 300 -16.29 8.86 13.92
CA ASN A 300 -16.66 9.84 14.94
C ASN A 300 -16.69 11.29 14.42
N ASP A 301 -16.28 11.51 13.16
CA ASP A 301 -16.20 12.85 12.56
C ASP A 301 -16.88 12.80 11.19
N CYS A 302 -18.21 12.85 11.22
CA CYS A 302 -19.17 12.94 10.10
C CYS A 302 -18.57 12.77 8.68
N GLY A 303 -18.28 11.53 8.28
CA GLY A 303 -18.28 11.11 6.87
C GLY A 303 -17.07 11.50 6.00
N ASN A 304 -15.89 11.77 6.56
CA ASN A 304 -14.69 12.05 5.76
C ASN A 304 -13.62 10.95 5.88
N GLU A 305 -13.78 9.86 5.13
CA GLU A 305 -12.80 8.75 5.00
C GLU A 305 -11.38 9.24 4.61
N LEU A 306 -11.31 10.35 3.88
CA LEU A 306 -10.06 10.96 3.43
C LEU A 306 -9.53 12.06 4.37
N GLY A 307 -10.26 12.34 5.46
CA GLY A 307 -9.92 13.34 6.47
C GLY A 307 -9.47 14.68 5.88
N THR A 308 -8.32 15.17 6.36
CA THR A 308 -7.70 16.43 5.93
C THR A 308 -7.21 16.44 4.48
N PHE A 309 -7.11 15.27 3.83
CA PHE A 309 -6.60 15.14 2.46
C PHE A 309 -7.69 15.18 1.38
N LYS A 310 -8.98 15.09 1.76
CA LYS A 310 -10.12 15.04 0.83
C LYS A 310 -10.02 16.10 -0.28
N LYS A 311 -9.89 17.38 0.09
CA LYS A 311 -9.82 18.50 -0.86
C LYS A 311 -8.65 18.38 -1.84
N ILE A 312 -7.52 17.81 -1.42
CA ILE A 312 -6.34 17.66 -2.27
C ILE A 312 -6.54 16.54 -3.27
N ILE A 313 -7.12 15.42 -2.83
CA ILE A 313 -7.41 14.26 -3.69
C ILE A 313 -8.46 14.60 -4.73
N TYR A 314 -9.53 15.33 -4.36
CA TYR A 314 -10.56 15.77 -5.30
C TYR A 314 -9.96 16.68 -6.39
N LYS A 315 -9.12 17.65 -6.01
CA LYS A 315 -8.42 18.52 -6.96
C LYS A 315 -7.46 17.74 -7.87
N PHE A 316 -6.81 16.70 -7.35
CA PHE A 316 -5.95 15.85 -8.15
C PHE A 316 -6.77 15.00 -9.13
N ALA A 317 -7.84 14.36 -8.69
CA ALA A 317 -8.76 13.63 -9.55
C ALA A 317 -9.33 14.51 -10.65
N GLN A 318 -9.74 15.75 -10.32
CA GLN A 318 -10.21 16.74 -11.28
C GLN A 318 -9.15 17.09 -12.31
N LYS A 319 -7.89 17.31 -11.90
CA LYS A 319 -6.76 17.56 -12.80
C LYS A 319 -6.55 16.43 -13.82
N HIS A 320 -6.90 15.19 -13.44
CA HIS A 320 -6.80 14.01 -14.29
C HIS A 320 -8.12 13.61 -14.97
N GLY A 321 -9.17 14.44 -14.89
CA GLY A 321 -10.47 14.16 -15.53
C GLY A 321 -11.22 12.96 -14.94
N LYS A 322 -10.96 12.61 -13.67
CA LYS A 322 -11.44 11.39 -13.01
C LYS A 322 -12.18 11.64 -11.70
N ASN A 323 -12.79 12.81 -11.56
CA ASN A 323 -13.62 13.15 -10.42
C ASN A 323 -15.10 12.91 -10.74
N ASP A 324 -15.60 11.72 -10.41
CA ASP A 324 -17.03 11.34 -10.44
C ASP A 324 -17.79 11.73 -9.17
N LEU A 325 -17.07 12.00 -8.09
CA LEU A 325 -17.66 12.56 -6.89
C LEU A 325 -17.91 14.04 -7.17
N LEU A 326 -19.07 14.32 -7.74
CA LEU A 326 -19.62 15.67 -7.78
C LEU A 326 -19.42 16.26 -6.39
N ASP A 327 -18.93 17.50 -6.36
CA ASP A 327 -18.67 18.22 -5.12
C ASP A 327 -20.02 18.49 -4.45
N LEU A 328 -20.57 17.47 -3.77
CA LEU A 328 -21.86 17.50 -3.06
C LEU A 328 -21.86 18.59 -1.96
N SER A 329 -20.72 19.24 -1.73
CA SER A 329 -20.52 20.35 -0.82
C SER A 329 -20.59 21.74 -1.47
N ILE A 330 -20.47 21.88 -2.80
CA ILE A 330 -20.47 23.21 -3.46
C ILE A 330 -21.90 23.73 -3.72
N THR A 331 -22.93 22.88 -3.71
CA THR A 331 -24.32 23.31 -3.97
C THR A 331 -25.04 23.97 -2.79
N LYS A 332 -24.38 24.28 -1.65
CA LYS A 332 -25.05 24.80 -0.45
C LYS A 332 -24.67 26.22 0.01
N SER A 333 -23.97 27.04 -0.78
CA SER A 333 -23.72 28.44 -0.37
C SER A 333 -23.70 29.41 -1.54
N THR A 334 -24.83 29.50 -2.24
CA THR A 334 -25.13 30.65 -3.11
C THR A 334 -26.60 31.01 -2.97
N THR A 335 -27.02 31.27 -1.74
CA THR A 335 -28.18 32.13 -1.47
C THR A 335 -27.66 33.56 -1.49
N PHE A 336 -27.96 34.28 -2.57
CA PHE A 336 -27.90 35.74 -2.65
C PHE A 336 -29.07 36.35 -1.88
#